data_AF-A0A914DEW0-F1
#
_entry.id   AF-A0A914DEW0-F1
#
_cell.length_a   1.000
_cell.length_b   1.000
_cell.length_c   1.000
_cell.angle_alpha   90.00
_cell.angle_beta   90.00
_cell.angle_gamma   90.00
#
_symmetry.space_group_name_H-M   'P 1'
#
loop_
_entity.id
_entity.type
_entity.pdbx_description
1 polymer ?
#
loop_
_entity_poly.entity_id
_entity_poly.type
_entity_poly.pdbx_seq_one_letter_code
_entity_poly.pdbx_strand_id
1 'polypeptide(L)'
;MEFIRSGERQRLGELVAKRLKETGWVSEVETLCRKYVTEHGIENLKYEDMIDDVKDRARRTVPEEVKKELMDLIRQFVDDHLGLTEK
;
A
#
# COMPACT_ATOMS: atom_id res chain seq x y z
N MET A 1 20.63 -0.20 -8.64
CA MET A 1 19.50 -0.19 -7.69
C MET A 1 19.77 0.82 -6.57
N GLU A 2 19.97 2.09 -6.90
CA GLU A 2 20.29 3.13 -5.91
C GLU A 2 19.14 3.36 -4.93
N PHE A 3 17.90 3.29 -5.41
CA PHE A 3 16.67 3.33 -4.61
C PHE A 3 16.60 2.32 -3.45
N ILE A 4 17.26 1.16 -3.60
CA ILE A 4 17.33 0.16 -2.53
C ILE A 4 18.53 0.44 -1.62
N ARG A 5 19.68 0.80 -2.20
CA ARG A 5 20.93 1.03 -1.45
C ARG A 5 20.87 2.27 -0.55
N SER A 6 20.19 3.31 -1.00
CA SER A 6 19.99 4.55 -0.23
C SER A 6 19.01 4.40 0.94
N GLY A 7 18.30 3.26 1.02
CA GLY A 7 17.22 3.06 2.00
C GLY A 7 15.90 3.73 1.63
N GLU A 8 15.82 4.40 0.47
CA GLU A 8 14.63 5.13 0.02
C GLU A 8 13.38 4.23 -0.02
N ARG A 9 13.54 2.99 -0.52
CA ARG A 9 12.46 1.99 -0.54
C ARG A 9 11.84 1.77 0.84
N GLN A 10 12.67 1.67 1.88
CA GLN A 10 12.20 1.45 3.25
C GLN A 10 11.49 2.71 3.77
N ARG A 11 12.10 3.88 3.59
CA ARG A 11 11.51 5.17 3.99
C ARG A 11 10.12 5.38 3.38
N LEU A 12 9.98 5.14 2.08
CA LEU A 12 8.70 5.27 1.39
C LEU A 12 7.69 4.20 1.83
N GLY A 13 8.15 2.97 2.11
CA GLY A 13 7.31 1.93 2.67
C GLY A 13 6.70 2.33 4.02
N GLU A 14 7.51 2.89 4.93
CA GLU A 14 7.07 3.38 6.23
C GLU A 14 6.11 4.57 6.11
N LEU A 15 6.41 5.51 5.19
CA LEU A 15 5.54 6.65 4.92
C LEU A 15 4.16 6.20 4.40
N VAL A 16 4.13 5.31 3.40
CA VAL A 16 2.86 4.79 2.85
C VAL A 16 2.07 4.06 3.92
N ALA A 17 2.72 3.22 4.74
CA ALA A 17 2.05 2.54 5.85
C ALA A 17 1.40 3.53 6.84
N LYS A 18 2.09 4.63 7.16
CA LYS A 18 1.56 5.71 7.99
C LYS A 18 0.35 6.39 7.33
N ARG A 19 0.45 6.75 6.05
CA ARG A 19 -0.64 7.39 5.29
C ARG A 19 -1.89 6.52 5.16
N LEU A 20 -1.71 5.23 4.89
CA LEU A 20 -2.82 4.27 4.85
C LEU A 20 -3.53 4.14 6.21
N LYS A 21 -2.80 4.31 7.32
CA LYS A 21 -3.41 4.36 8.64
C LYS A 21 -4.18 5.65 8.87
N GLU A 22 -3.62 6.80 8.49
CA GLU A 22 -4.22 8.13 8.63
C GLU A 22 -5.50 8.30 7.79
N THR A 23 -5.55 7.72 6.60
CA THR A 23 -6.73 7.74 5.71
C THR A 23 -7.84 6.79 6.16
N GLY A 24 -7.60 5.96 7.18
CA GLY A 24 -8.56 4.95 7.64
C GLY A 24 -8.59 3.68 6.79
N TRP A 25 -7.76 3.55 5.76
CA TRP A 25 -7.71 2.37 4.88
C TRP A 25 -7.47 1.09 5.66
N VAL A 26 -6.63 1.10 6.71
CA VAL A 26 -6.41 -0.08 7.57
C VAL A 26 -7.72 -0.57 8.19
N SER A 27 -8.56 0.34 8.69
CA SER A 27 -9.87 0.00 9.26
C SER A 27 -10.84 -0.53 8.21
N GLU A 28 -10.76 -0.01 6.98
CA GLU A 28 -11.52 -0.52 5.85
C GLU A 28 -11.12 -1.96 5.50
N VAL A 29 -9.83 -2.26 5.45
CA VAL A 29 -9.32 -3.63 5.20
C VAL A 29 -9.73 -4.59 6.32
N GLU A 30 -9.67 -4.18 7.58
CA GLU A 30 -10.20 -4.99 8.69
C GLU A 30 -11.70 -5.27 8.52
N THR A 31 -12.44 -4.29 8.01
CA THR A 31 -13.88 -4.45 7.72
C THR A 31 -14.11 -5.42 6.55
N LEU A 32 -13.25 -5.41 5.53
CA LEU A 32 -13.28 -6.40 4.45
C LEU A 32 -13.04 -7.82 4.98
N CYS A 33 -12.06 -8.01 5.88
CA CYS A 33 -11.83 -9.31 6.54
C CYS A 33 -13.08 -9.77 7.32
N ARG A 34 -13.67 -8.89 8.15
CA ARG A 34 -14.87 -9.22 8.92
C ARG A 34 -16.07 -9.58 8.04
N LYS A 35 -16.25 -8.87 6.92
CA LYS A 35 -17.29 -9.17 5.93
C LYS A 35 -17.07 -10.54 5.29
N TYR A 36 -15.83 -10.83 4.85
CA TYR A 36 -15.50 -12.11 4.25
C TYR A 36 -15.84 -13.28 5.18
N VAL A 37 -15.42 -13.21 6.45
CA VAL A 37 -15.72 -14.25 7.46
C VAL A 37 -17.22 -14.40 7.69
N THR A 38 -17.96 -13.29 7.75
CA THR A 38 -19.43 -13.32 7.91
C THR A 38 -20.12 -13.95 6.70
N GLU A 39 -19.64 -13.69 5.49
CA GLU A 39 -20.22 -14.18 4.24
C GLU A 39 -19.93 -15.67 3.98
N HIS A 40 -18.75 -16.15 4.36
CA HIS A 40 -18.30 -17.52 4.05
C HIS A 40 -18.47 -18.51 5.22
N GLY A 41 -18.71 -18.00 6.43
CA GLY A 41 -18.74 -18.81 7.65
C GLY A 41 -17.36 -19.28 8.08
N ILE A 42 -17.21 -19.65 9.36
CA ILE A 42 -15.91 -20.02 9.95
C ILE A 42 -15.55 -21.48 9.64
N GLU A 43 -16.54 -22.35 9.43
CA GLU A 43 -16.34 -23.81 9.40
C GLU A 43 -15.47 -24.32 8.23
N ASN A 44 -15.45 -23.61 7.09
CA ASN A 44 -14.68 -23.99 5.90
C ASN A 44 -13.70 -22.89 5.43
N LEU A 45 -13.40 -21.91 6.28
CA LEU A 45 -12.57 -20.78 5.89
C LEU A 45 -11.11 -21.20 5.77
N LYS A 46 -10.57 -21.18 4.55
CA LYS A 46 -9.13 -21.23 4.34
C LYS A 46 -8.55 -19.84 4.43
N TYR A 47 -7.54 -19.70 5.28
CA TYR A 47 -6.84 -18.44 5.49
C TYR A 47 -6.24 -17.87 4.21
N GLU A 48 -5.68 -18.75 3.35
CA GLU A 48 -5.09 -18.38 2.07
C GLU A 48 -6.13 -17.78 1.11
N ASP A 49 -7.28 -18.43 0.96
CA ASP A 49 -8.38 -17.95 0.11
C ASP A 49 -8.92 -16.59 0.59
N MET A 50 -8.99 -16.39 1.91
CA MET A 50 -9.36 -15.10 2.50
C MET A 50 -8.32 -14.02 2.20
N ILE A 51 -7.02 -14.32 2.34
CA ILE A 51 -5.96 -13.36 2.03
C ILE A 51 -6.07 -12.93 0.58
N ASP A 52 -6.17 -13.88 -0.36
CA ASP A 52 -6.14 -13.56 -1.79
C ASP A 52 -7.33 -12.68 -2.20
N ASP A 53 -8.55 -13.00 -1.74
CA ASP A 53 -9.73 -12.17 -2.01
C ASP A 53 -9.64 -10.79 -1.35
N VAL A 54 -9.31 -10.73 -0.05
CA VAL A 54 -9.22 -9.46 0.67
C VAL A 54 -8.10 -8.58 0.11
N LYS A 55 -6.96 -9.16 -0.27
CA LYS A 55 -5.81 -8.44 -0.83
C LYS A 55 -6.17 -7.75 -2.15
N ASP A 56 -6.89 -8.44 -3.03
CA ASP A 56 -7.33 -7.86 -4.29
C ASP A 56 -8.34 -6.73 -4.09
N ARG A 57 -9.27 -6.87 -3.13
CA ARG A 57 -10.20 -5.79 -2.75
C ARG A 57 -9.46 -4.61 -2.12
N ALA A 58 -8.59 -4.87 -1.15
CA ALA A 58 -7.80 -3.86 -0.43
C ALA A 58 -6.93 -3.02 -1.37
N ARG A 59 -6.31 -3.65 -2.38
CA ARG A 59 -5.52 -2.93 -3.41
C ARG A 59 -6.34 -1.94 -4.21
N ARG A 60 -7.63 -2.23 -4.46
CA ARG A 60 -8.54 -1.35 -5.20
C ARG A 60 -9.02 -0.18 -4.36
N THR A 61 -9.10 -0.34 -3.03
CA THR A 61 -9.54 0.71 -2.10
C THR A 61 -8.42 1.63 -1.64
N VAL A 62 -7.16 1.37 -2.04
CA VAL A 62 -6.04 2.29 -1.73
C VAL A 62 -6.38 3.70 -2.26
N PRO A 63 -6.39 4.72 -1.38
CA PRO A 63 -6.75 6.07 -1.77
C PRO A 63 -5.81 6.64 -2.83
N GLU A 64 -6.37 7.41 -3.77
CA GLU A 64 -5.64 7.91 -4.94
C GLU A 64 -4.61 8.99 -4.55
N GLU A 65 -4.91 9.76 -3.51
CA GLU A 65 -4.00 10.73 -2.92
C GLU A 65 -2.71 10.09 -2.40
N VAL A 66 -2.78 8.90 -1.79
CA VAL A 66 -1.61 8.17 -1.28
C VAL A 66 -0.76 7.65 -2.44
N LYS A 67 -1.39 7.17 -3.52
CA LYS A 67 -0.68 6.73 -4.74
C LYS A 67 0.04 7.91 -5.41
N LYS A 68 -0.63 9.05 -5.51
CA LYS A 68 -0.05 10.28 -6.08
C LYS A 68 1.15 10.75 -5.27
N GLU A 69 1.01 10.86 -3.94
CA GLU A 69 2.12 11.23 -3.03
C GLU A 69 3.31 10.28 -3.20
N LEU A 70 3.07 8.96 -3.24
CA LEU A 70 4.13 7.97 -3.46
C LEU A 70 4.81 8.14 -4.83
N MET A 71 4.05 8.33 -5.90
CA MET A 71 4.59 8.53 -7.24
C MET A 71 5.44 9.80 -7.35
N ASP A 72 5.00 10.89 -6.72
CA ASP A 72 5.73 12.16 -6.74
C ASP A 72 7.05 12.06 -5.96
N LEU A 73 7.06 11.36 -4.82
CA LEU A 73 8.29 11.10 -4.08
C LEU A 73 9.28 10.19 -4.83
N ILE A 74 8.77 9.19 -5.55
CA ILE A 74 9.62 8.35 -6.41
C ILE A 74 10.22 9.19 -7.55
N ARG A 75 9.41 10.03 -8.21
CA ARG A 75 9.91 10.94 -9.26
C ARG A 75 10.98 11.87 -8.71
N GLN A 76 10.72 12.52 -7.58
CA GLN A 76 11.69 13.39 -6.91
C GLN A 76 13.01 12.66 -6.64
N PHE A 77 12.97 11.45 -6.07
CA PHE A 77 14.17 10.66 -5.84
C PHE A 77 14.93 10.36 -7.14
N VAL A 78 14.21 9.98 -8.20
CA VAL A 78 14.79 9.68 -9.51
C VAL A 78 15.41 10.92 -10.12
N ASP A 79 14.75 12.07 -10.06
CA ASP A 79 15.24 13.34 -10.61
C ASP A 79 16.50 13.81 -9.88
N ASP A 80 16.52 13.70 -8.55
CA ASP A 80 17.66 14.05 -7.70
C ASP A 80 18.87 13.13 -7.95
N HIS A 81 18.66 11.84 -8.26
CA HIS A 81 19.74 10.85 -8.39
C HIS A 81 20.17 10.57 -9.84
N LEU A 82 19.33 10.88 -10.84
CA LEU A 82 19.67 10.78 -12.26
C LEU A 82 20.11 12.11 -12.87
N GLY A 83 20.07 13.21 -12.09
CA GLY A 83 20.47 14.53 -12.57
C GLY A 83 19.58 15.05 -13.69
N LEU A 84 18.32 14.61 -13.76
CA LEU A 84 17.31 15.19 -14.68
C LEU A 84 16.94 16.62 -14.29
N THR A 85 17.41 17.09 -13.13
CA THR A 85 17.53 18.50 -12.77
C THR A 85 18.75 19.15 -13.45
N GLU A 86 18.78 19.18 -14.78
CA GLU A 86 19.62 20.14 -15.50
C GLU A 86 18.92 21.51 -15.51
N LYS A 87 19.43 22.42 -14.66
CA LYS A 87 19.28 23.89 -14.63
C LYS A 87 17.89 24.52 -14.51
#